data_AF-A0A933PDL5-F1
#
_entry.id   AF-A0A933PDL5-F1
#
_cell.length_a   1.000
_cell.length_b   1.000
_cell.length_c   1.000
_cell.angle_alpha   90.00
_cell.angle_beta   90.00
_cell.angle_gamma   90.00
#
_symmetry.space_group_name_H-M   'P 1'
#
loop_
_entity.id
_entity.type
_entity.pdbx_description
1 polymer ?
#
loop_
_entity_poly.entity_id
_entity_poly.type
_entity_poly.pdbx_seq_one_letter_code
_entity_poly.pdbx_strand_id
1 'polypeptide(L)'
;MATTVTGPAPRATRALTWGLFAAWLVHDLEEVATMRADSRRVLARVPAAVPLPDGWREGGLPQRHVNVAVALMGTVVAAASVHGHRTGGRSGPYQSALLAFGVHGFGHVALSLAARRYTTGVVTSPTVVIPFWLWARHRLRAEGVPATASPRAVAATVPLLWTTHALAYLLTRRARGRRGDLSVPSGRV
;
A
#
# COMPACT_ATOMS: atom_id res chain seq x y z
N MET A 1 -37.99 -11.08 -16.26
CA MET A 1 -37.10 -11.47 -15.15
C MET A 1 -35.81 -12.03 -15.74
N ALA A 2 -34.72 -11.25 -15.77
CA ALA A 2 -33.42 -11.76 -16.18
C ALA A 2 -32.79 -12.49 -14.98
N THR A 3 -32.68 -13.80 -15.09
CA THR A 3 -31.94 -14.65 -14.17
C THR A 3 -30.46 -14.25 -14.21
N THR A 4 -30.00 -13.59 -13.15
CA THR A 4 -28.58 -13.31 -12.97
C THR A 4 -27.87 -14.64 -12.76
N VAL A 5 -27.19 -15.13 -13.80
CA VAL A 5 -26.34 -16.33 -13.70
C VAL A 5 -25.16 -15.98 -12.80
N THR A 6 -25.21 -16.43 -11.55
CA THR A 6 -24.10 -16.41 -10.58
C THR A 6 -23.08 -17.49 -10.93
N GLY A 7 -22.47 -17.34 -12.11
CA GLY A 7 -21.32 -18.14 -12.50
C GLY A 7 -20.03 -17.58 -11.89
N PRO A 8 -19.01 -18.42 -11.65
CA PRO A 8 -17.66 -17.94 -11.35
C PRO A 8 -17.21 -16.94 -12.42
N ALA A 9 -16.76 -15.73 -12.03
CA ALA A 9 -16.29 -14.74 -13.00
C ALA A 9 -15.20 -15.34 -13.92
N PRO A 10 -15.15 -14.95 -15.21
CA PRO A 10 -14.18 -15.46 -16.16
C PRO A 10 -12.75 -15.41 -15.62
N ARG A 11 -11.91 -16.39 -15.97
CA ARG A 11 -10.52 -16.47 -15.48
C ARG A 11 -9.73 -15.17 -15.73
N ALA A 12 -9.96 -14.53 -16.88
CA ALA A 12 -9.36 -13.23 -17.21
C ALA A 12 -9.77 -12.13 -16.21
N THR A 13 -11.06 -12.02 -15.91
CA THR A 13 -11.58 -11.06 -14.91
C THR A 13 -10.96 -11.30 -13.54
N ARG A 14 -10.85 -12.56 -13.08
CA ARG A 14 -10.21 -12.88 -11.80
C ARG A 14 -8.76 -12.44 -11.76
N ALA A 15 -8.01 -12.74 -12.83
CA ALA A 15 -6.60 -12.37 -12.93
C ALA A 15 -6.43 -10.85 -12.94
N LEU A 16 -7.32 -10.10 -13.59
CA LEU A 16 -7.30 -8.63 -13.56
C LEU A 16 -7.58 -8.11 -12.15
N THR A 17 -8.63 -8.60 -11.50
CA THR A 17 -9.14 -7.99 -10.27
C THR A 17 -8.37 -8.44 -9.05
N TRP A 18 -8.23 -9.75 -8.85
CA TRP A 18 -7.46 -10.30 -7.72
C TRP A 18 -5.96 -10.20 -7.94
N GLY A 19 -5.52 -10.08 -9.20
CA GLY A 19 -4.12 -9.80 -9.52
C GLY A 19 -3.65 -8.46 -8.95
N LEU A 20 -4.54 -7.46 -8.78
CA LEU A 20 -4.17 -6.20 -8.12
C LEU A 20 -3.72 -6.46 -6.69
N PHE A 21 -4.51 -7.21 -5.92
CA PHE A 21 -4.16 -7.56 -4.55
C PHE A 21 -2.91 -8.44 -4.49
N ALA A 22 -2.77 -9.42 -5.39
CA ALA A 22 -1.59 -10.29 -5.42
C ALA A 22 -0.30 -9.52 -5.77
N ALA A 23 -0.35 -8.66 -6.80
CA ALA A 23 0.78 -7.82 -7.20
C ALA A 23 1.15 -6.82 -6.10
N TRP A 24 0.14 -6.21 -5.46
CA TRP A 24 0.35 -5.35 -4.29
C TRP A 24 1.01 -6.12 -3.15
N LEU A 25 0.54 -7.31 -2.81
CA LEU A 25 1.13 -8.10 -1.72
C LEU A 25 2.60 -8.44 -1.99
N VAL A 26 2.95 -8.85 -3.22
CA VAL A 26 4.34 -9.12 -3.62
C VAL A 26 5.20 -7.87 -3.48
N HIS A 27 4.69 -6.72 -3.92
CA HIS A 27 5.39 -5.44 -3.82
C HIS A 27 5.60 -5.01 -2.35
N ASP A 28 4.54 -5.04 -1.55
CA ASP A 28 4.57 -4.62 -0.15
C ASP A 28 5.40 -5.57 0.73
N LEU A 29 5.64 -6.83 0.34
CA LEU A 29 6.61 -7.68 1.02
C LEU A 29 8.04 -7.14 0.90
N GLU A 30 8.43 -6.62 -0.26
CA GLU A 30 9.70 -5.91 -0.41
C GLU A 30 9.72 -4.66 0.49
N GLU A 31 8.61 -3.92 0.50
CA GLU A 31 8.53 -2.73 1.33
C GLU A 31 8.65 -3.05 2.83
N VAL A 32 7.92 -4.03 3.33
CA VAL A 32 8.02 -4.49 4.72
C VAL A 32 9.45 -4.87 5.07
N ALA A 33 10.17 -5.54 4.17
CA ALA A 33 11.55 -5.98 4.40
C ALA A 33 12.57 -4.82 4.41
N THR A 34 12.31 -3.73 3.69
CA THR A 34 13.33 -2.70 3.37
C THR A 34 13.01 -1.30 3.93
N MET A 35 11.73 -1.00 4.17
CA MET A 35 11.22 0.31 4.58
C MET A 35 11.87 0.83 5.86
N ARG A 36 12.13 -0.02 6.86
CA ARG A 36 12.80 0.42 8.10
C ARG A 36 14.21 0.95 7.82
N ALA A 37 15.00 0.21 7.04
CA ALA A 37 16.37 0.59 6.74
C ALA A 37 16.44 1.83 5.85
N ASP A 38 15.54 1.94 4.86
CA ASP A 38 15.47 3.10 3.97
C ASP A 38 14.92 4.34 4.68
N SER A 39 13.84 4.22 5.45
CA SER A 39 13.27 5.33 6.22
C SER A 39 14.24 5.91 7.24
N ARG A 40 15.12 5.10 7.85
CA ARG A 40 16.20 5.63 8.71
C ARG A 40 17.08 6.64 7.96
N ARG A 41 17.43 6.35 6.71
CA ARG A 41 18.29 7.23 5.89
C ARG A 41 17.58 8.53 5.53
N VAL A 42 16.27 8.46 5.30
CA VAL A 42 15.44 9.64 5.00
C VAL A 42 15.24 10.48 6.25
N LEU A 43 14.82 9.87 7.36
CA LEU A 43 14.51 10.54 8.61
C LEU A 43 15.74 11.16 9.28
N ALA A 44 16.93 10.57 9.11
CA ALA A 44 18.19 11.15 9.56
C ALA A 44 18.50 12.52 8.90
N ARG A 45 17.93 12.80 7.72
CA ARG A 45 18.13 14.06 6.99
C ARG A 45 17.03 15.09 7.25
N VAL A 46 15.99 14.72 8.00
CA VAL A 46 14.91 15.64 8.35
C VAL A 46 15.45 16.70 9.32
N PRO A 47 15.23 18.01 9.05
CA PRO A 47 15.71 19.08 9.91
C PRO A 47 15.34 18.88 11.38
N ALA A 48 16.24 19.26 12.30
CA ALA A 48 16.04 19.06 13.74
C ALA A 48 14.77 19.77 14.27
N ALA A 49 14.38 20.88 13.65
CA ALA A 49 13.17 21.64 13.98
C ALA A 49 11.87 20.89 13.68
N VAL A 50 11.89 19.85 12.83
CA VAL A 50 10.70 19.04 12.56
C VAL A 50 10.55 18.00 13.68
N PRO A 51 9.43 18.04 14.43
CA PRO A 51 9.18 17.08 15.49
C PRO A 51 8.95 15.70 14.89
N LEU A 52 9.80 14.75 15.26
CA LEU A 52 9.65 13.33 14.94
C LEU A 52 9.41 12.55 16.23
N PRO A 53 8.65 11.45 16.20
CA PRO A 53 8.53 10.57 17.37
C PRO A 53 9.89 10.02 17.81
N ASP A 54 10.03 9.78 19.11
CA ASP A 54 11.30 9.36 19.71
C ASP A 54 11.91 8.12 19.02
N GLY A 55 13.20 8.22 18.72
CA GLY A 55 13.99 7.16 18.09
C GLY A 55 13.73 6.97 16.59
N TRP A 56 12.82 7.72 15.96
CA TRP A 56 12.55 7.61 14.52
C TRP A 56 13.69 8.16 13.67
N ARG A 57 14.35 9.23 14.13
CA ARG A 57 15.46 9.87 13.42
C ARG A 57 16.66 8.92 13.31
N GLU A 58 17.01 8.23 14.39
CA GLU A 58 18.13 7.29 14.43
C GLU A 58 17.74 5.88 13.97
N GLY A 59 16.51 5.46 14.28
CA GLY A 59 16.07 4.07 14.14
C GLY A 59 15.22 3.77 12.90
N GLY A 60 14.79 4.80 12.17
CA GLY A 60 13.80 4.69 11.10
C GLY A 60 12.39 4.40 11.62
N LEU A 61 11.47 4.12 10.70
CA LEU A 61 10.13 3.65 11.06
C LEU A 61 10.23 2.31 11.80
N PRO A 62 9.62 2.16 12.99
CA PRO A 62 9.61 0.88 13.69
C PRO A 62 8.95 -0.21 12.85
N GLN A 63 9.49 -1.44 12.84
CA GLN A 63 8.93 -2.53 12.02
C GLN A 63 7.44 -2.78 12.29
N ARG A 64 7.02 -2.74 13.55
CA ARG A 64 5.61 -2.88 13.93
C ARG A 64 4.71 -1.80 13.29
N HIS A 65 5.23 -0.58 13.13
CA HIS A 65 4.51 0.52 12.48
C HIS A 65 4.32 0.21 11.01
N VAL A 66 5.41 -0.19 10.33
CA VAL A 66 5.37 -0.59 8.91
C VAL A 66 4.37 -1.73 8.71
N ASN A 67 4.44 -2.79 9.51
CA ASN A 67 3.54 -3.93 9.39
C ASN A 67 2.07 -3.54 9.57
N VAL A 68 1.75 -2.69 10.55
CA VAL A 68 0.36 -2.23 10.77
C VAL A 68 -0.10 -1.31 9.63
N ALA A 69 0.75 -0.41 9.15
CA ALA A 69 0.43 0.46 8.02
C ALA A 69 0.14 -0.35 6.75
N VAL A 70 1.00 -1.33 6.43
CA VAL A 70 0.82 -2.24 5.28
C VAL A 70 -0.44 -3.08 5.44
N ALA A 71 -0.73 -3.62 6.64
CA ALA A 71 -1.96 -4.36 6.89
C ALA A 71 -3.21 -3.50 6.65
N LEU A 72 -3.22 -2.26 7.14
CA LEU A 72 -4.31 -1.31 6.93
C LEU A 72 -4.48 -0.99 5.43
N MET A 73 -3.39 -0.69 4.71
CA MET A 73 -3.46 -0.44 3.26
C MET A 73 -3.95 -1.68 2.50
N GLY A 74 -3.52 -2.87 2.92
CA GLY A 74 -3.96 -4.15 2.35
C GLY A 74 -5.47 -4.33 2.41
N THR A 75 -6.14 -3.85 3.47
CA THR A 75 -7.61 -3.90 3.52
C THR A 75 -8.26 -3.03 2.44
N VAL A 76 -7.67 -1.87 2.14
CA VAL A 76 -8.17 -0.97 1.09
C VAL A 76 -7.98 -1.60 -0.29
N VAL A 77 -6.79 -2.14 -0.56
CA VAL A 77 -6.48 -2.78 -1.84
C VAL A 77 -7.32 -4.05 -2.05
N ALA A 78 -7.53 -4.84 -0.99
CA ALA A 78 -8.43 -6.00 -1.01
C ALA A 78 -9.87 -5.57 -1.32
N ALA A 79 -10.38 -4.53 -0.65
CA ALA A 79 -11.73 -4.01 -0.92
C ALA A 79 -11.88 -3.53 -2.36
N ALA A 80 -10.91 -2.78 -2.89
CA ALA A 80 -10.88 -2.37 -4.29
C ALA A 80 -10.88 -3.58 -5.24
N SER A 81 -10.11 -4.62 -4.93
CA SER A 81 -10.05 -5.87 -5.71
C SER A 81 -11.38 -6.63 -5.68
N VAL A 82 -12.05 -6.69 -4.53
CA VAL A 82 -13.41 -7.25 -4.39
C VAL A 82 -14.42 -6.48 -5.24
N HIS A 83 -14.40 -5.15 -5.19
CA HIS A 83 -15.27 -4.32 -6.03
C HIS A 83 -14.98 -4.51 -7.52
N GLY A 84 -13.70 -4.61 -7.89
CA GLY A 84 -13.29 -4.97 -9.25
C GLY A 84 -13.90 -6.31 -9.65
N HIS A 85 -13.73 -7.34 -8.83
CA HIS A 85 -14.22 -8.69 -9.11
C HIS A 85 -15.73 -8.73 -9.30
N ARG A 86 -16.49 -8.08 -8.41
CA ARG A 86 -17.96 -8.00 -8.47
C ARG A 86 -18.49 -7.26 -9.69
N THR A 87 -17.69 -6.37 -10.28
CA THR A 87 -18.09 -5.50 -11.40
C THR A 87 -17.42 -5.86 -12.72
N GLY A 88 -16.68 -6.96 -12.78
CA GLY A 88 -15.92 -7.31 -13.98
C GLY A 88 -14.82 -6.28 -14.34
N GLY A 89 -14.28 -5.58 -13.35
CA GLY A 89 -13.29 -4.51 -13.55
C GLY A 89 -13.87 -3.13 -13.89
N ARG A 90 -15.19 -2.97 -13.95
CA ARG A 90 -15.86 -1.70 -14.29
C ARG A 90 -15.92 -0.69 -13.13
N SER A 91 -15.68 -1.14 -11.90
CA SER A 91 -15.71 -0.31 -10.69
C SER A 91 -14.72 0.85 -10.77
N GLY A 92 -15.22 2.09 -10.61
CA GLY A 92 -14.39 3.29 -10.50
C GLY A 92 -13.37 3.23 -9.36
N PRO A 93 -13.74 2.80 -8.14
CA PRO A 93 -12.78 2.55 -7.06
C PRO A 93 -11.67 1.56 -7.45
N TYR A 94 -12.00 0.43 -8.08
CA TYR A 94 -11.01 -0.54 -8.55
C TYR A 94 -10.06 0.06 -9.59
N GLN A 95 -10.59 0.72 -10.62
CA GLN A 95 -9.76 1.31 -11.67
C GLN A 95 -8.91 2.48 -11.15
N SER A 96 -9.41 3.23 -10.16
CA SER A 96 -8.64 4.29 -9.49
C SER A 96 -7.52 3.71 -8.63
N ALA A 97 -7.77 2.61 -7.92
CA ALA A 97 -6.73 1.89 -7.18
C ALA A 97 -5.67 1.30 -8.13
N LEU A 98 -6.09 0.75 -9.27
CA LEU A 98 -5.20 0.24 -10.30
C LEU A 98 -4.31 1.37 -10.87
N LEU A 99 -4.90 2.53 -11.17
CA LEU A 99 -4.13 3.71 -11.61
C LEU A 99 -3.16 4.20 -10.53
N ALA A 100 -3.61 4.31 -9.28
CA ALA A 100 -2.77 4.70 -8.17
C ALA A 100 -1.61 3.72 -7.95
N PHE A 101 -1.85 2.40 -8.09
CA PHE A 101 -0.83 1.37 -8.00
C PHE A 101 0.24 1.53 -9.10
N GLY A 102 -0.17 1.83 -10.33
CA GLY A 102 0.78 2.16 -11.41
C GLY A 102 1.63 3.39 -11.11
N VAL A 103 0.98 4.51 -10.71
CA VAL A 103 1.67 5.77 -10.34
C VAL A 103 2.65 5.55 -9.20
N HIS A 104 2.25 4.77 -8.19
CA HIS A 104 3.06 4.36 -7.05
C HIS A 104 4.34 3.64 -7.49
N GLY A 105 4.23 2.64 -8.38
CA GLY A 105 5.40 1.94 -8.93
C GLY A 105 6.38 2.87 -9.65
N PHE A 106 5.89 3.82 -10.46
CA PHE A 106 6.77 4.83 -11.07
C PHE A 106 7.41 5.75 -10.02
N GLY A 107 6.68 6.07 -8.94
CA GLY A 107 7.19 6.84 -7.81
C GLY A 107 8.41 6.19 -7.17
N HIS A 108 8.38 4.88 -6.91
CA HIS A 108 9.53 4.15 -6.37
C HIS A 108 10.74 4.16 -7.30
N VAL A 109 10.53 3.95 -8.61
CA VAL A 109 11.62 4.02 -9.60
C VAL A 109 12.22 5.42 -9.62
N ALA A 110 11.39 6.46 -9.70
CA ALA A 110 11.84 7.84 -9.71
C ALA A 110 12.60 8.21 -8.42
N LEU A 111 12.08 7.82 -7.26
CA LEU A 111 12.74 8.01 -5.98
C LEU A 111 14.10 7.31 -5.93
N SER A 112 14.19 6.07 -6.41
CA SER A 112 15.45 5.31 -6.45
C SER A 112 16.49 5.98 -7.33
N LEU A 113 16.08 6.45 -8.51
CA LEU A 113 16.96 7.16 -9.44
C LEU A 113 17.45 8.48 -8.85
N ALA A 114 16.55 9.29 -8.27
CA ALA A 114 16.90 10.54 -7.61
C ALA A 114 17.82 10.30 -6.40
N ALA A 115 17.56 9.23 -5.67
CA ALA A 115 18.33 8.78 -4.52
C ALA A 115 19.71 8.17 -4.89
N ARG A 116 19.89 7.74 -6.14
CA ARG A 116 21.05 6.99 -6.66
C ARG A 116 21.44 5.81 -5.78
N ARG A 117 20.44 5.11 -5.24
CA ARG A 117 20.61 3.93 -4.37
C ARG A 117 19.37 3.07 -4.43
N TYR A 118 19.47 1.88 -3.85
CA TYR A 118 18.30 1.09 -3.49
C TYR A 118 17.41 1.87 -2.52
N THR A 119 16.15 2.09 -2.90
CA THR A 119 15.08 2.51 -1.99
C THR A 119 14.04 1.40 -1.91
N THR A 120 13.21 1.44 -0.86
CA THR A 120 12.08 0.51 -0.73
C THR A 120 11.28 0.41 -2.04
N GLY A 121 10.85 -0.79 -2.42
CA GLY A 121 10.00 -1.05 -3.59
C GLY A 121 10.69 -0.95 -4.96
N VAL A 122 12.00 -0.69 -5.05
CA VAL A 122 12.69 -0.48 -6.34
C VAL A 122 12.75 -1.72 -7.22
N VAL A 123 12.77 -2.93 -6.63
CA VAL A 123 12.90 -4.17 -7.41
C VAL A 123 11.55 -4.58 -7.99
N THR A 124 10.53 -4.63 -7.14
CA THR A 124 9.18 -5.07 -7.51
C THR A 124 8.43 -4.02 -8.31
N SER A 125 8.78 -2.73 -8.23
CA SER A 125 8.12 -1.70 -9.05
C SER A 125 8.24 -1.95 -10.58
N PRO A 126 9.46 -2.08 -11.15
CA PRO A 126 9.62 -2.38 -12.58
C PRO A 126 9.33 -3.84 -12.95
N THR A 127 9.38 -4.79 -12.00
CA THR A 127 9.22 -6.23 -12.31
C THR A 127 7.81 -6.77 -12.05
N VAL A 128 7.02 -6.10 -11.20
CA VAL A 128 5.68 -6.53 -10.78
C VAL A 128 4.66 -5.42 -10.99
N VAL A 129 4.82 -4.27 -10.32
CA VAL A 129 3.81 -3.20 -10.25
C VAL A 129 3.50 -2.63 -11.63
N ILE A 130 4.52 -2.11 -12.30
CA ILE A 130 4.39 -1.48 -13.61
C ILE A 130 3.91 -2.52 -14.64
N PRO A 131 4.56 -3.70 -14.80
CA PRO A 131 4.08 -4.72 -15.75
C PRO A 131 2.63 -5.14 -15.52
N PHE A 132 2.23 -5.39 -14.27
CA PHE A 132 0.85 -5.76 -13.94
C PHE A 132 -0.13 -4.64 -14.31
N TRP A 133 0.18 -3.39 -13.94
CA TRP A 133 -0.65 -2.24 -14.28
C TRP A 133 -0.79 -2.05 -15.80
N LEU A 134 0.31 -2.16 -16.55
CA LEU A 134 0.34 -2.07 -18.01
C LEU A 134 -0.50 -3.16 -18.67
N TRP A 135 -0.41 -4.39 -18.15
CA TRP A 135 -1.19 -5.52 -18.63
C TRP A 135 -2.68 -5.36 -18.31
N ALA A 136 -3.02 -5.05 -17.06
CA ALA A 136 -4.39 -4.95 -16.61
C ALA A 136 -5.15 -3.82 -17.31
N ARG A 137 -4.54 -2.64 -17.46
CA ARG A 137 -5.14 -1.52 -18.20
C ARG A 137 -5.37 -1.88 -19.68
N HIS A 138 -4.46 -2.63 -20.31
CA HIS A 138 -4.56 -3.00 -21.71
C HIS A 138 -5.69 -4.01 -21.93
N ARG A 139 -5.80 -5.00 -21.05
CA ARG A 139 -6.87 -6.00 -21.09
C ARG A 139 -8.24 -5.40 -20.83
N LEU A 140 -8.39 -4.52 -19.82
CA LEU A 140 -9.67 -3.83 -19.59
C LEU A 140 -10.11 -3.03 -20.83
N ARG A 141 -9.17 -2.35 -21.49
CA ARG A 141 -9.46 -1.64 -22.75
C ARG A 141 -9.84 -2.58 -23.89
N ALA A 142 -9.12 -3.68 -24.06
CA ALA A 142 -9.42 -4.69 -25.09
C ALA A 142 -10.80 -5.35 -24.88
N GLU A 143 -11.24 -5.47 -23.62
CA GLU A 143 -12.57 -5.98 -23.25
C GLU A 143 -13.67 -4.89 -23.32
N GLY A 144 -13.36 -3.68 -23.79
CA GLY A 144 -14.33 -2.59 -23.92
C GLY A 144 -14.82 -2.03 -22.58
N VAL A 145 -14.09 -2.26 -21.49
CA VAL A 145 -14.44 -1.72 -20.17
C VAL A 145 -14.23 -0.20 -20.19
N PRO A 146 -15.26 0.62 -19.89
CA PRO A 146 -15.11 2.06 -19.83
C PRO A 146 -14.07 2.48 -18.78
N ALA A 147 -13.25 3.47 -19.12
CA ALA A 147 -12.29 4.05 -18.20
C ALA A 147 -13.04 4.92 -17.17
N THR A 148 -13.09 4.45 -15.93
CA THR A 148 -13.78 5.11 -14.80
C THR A 148 -12.79 5.51 -13.70
N ALA A 149 -11.49 5.35 -13.92
CA ALA A 149 -10.45 5.83 -13.01
C ALA A 149 -10.55 7.35 -12.84
N SER A 150 -10.51 7.81 -11.59
CA SER A 150 -10.58 9.24 -11.24
C SER A 150 -9.21 9.75 -10.79
N PRO A 151 -8.60 10.73 -11.48
CA PRO A 151 -7.37 11.37 -11.01
C PRO A 151 -7.50 11.98 -9.62
N ARG A 152 -8.69 12.47 -9.25
CA ARG A 152 -8.97 12.96 -7.89
C ARG A 152 -8.88 11.84 -6.86
N ALA A 153 -9.36 10.64 -7.19
CA ALA A 153 -9.22 9.48 -6.31
C ALA A 153 -7.77 9.02 -6.19
N VAL A 154 -6.96 9.18 -7.25
CA VAL A 154 -5.51 8.98 -7.18
C VAL A 154 -4.86 10.02 -6.27
N ALA A 155 -5.21 11.30 -6.40
CA ALA A 155 -4.70 12.34 -5.50
C ALA A 155 -5.09 12.08 -4.03
N ALA A 156 -6.27 11.51 -3.79
CA ALA A 156 -6.74 11.12 -2.46
C ALA A 156 -5.92 9.98 -1.82
N THR A 157 -5.04 9.29 -2.55
CA THR A 157 -4.13 8.31 -1.93
C THR A 157 -3.09 8.97 -1.01
N VAL A 158 -2.73 10.24 -1.26
CA VAL A 158 -1.81 10.99 -0.40
C VAL A 158 -2.36 11.15 1.03
N PRO A 159 -3.55 11.76 1.24
CA PRO A 159 -4.13 11.83 2.58
C PRO A 159 -4.48 10.45 3.15
N LEU A 160 -4.82 9.46 2.32
CA LEU A 160 -5.02 8.09 2.77
C LEU A 160 -3.74 7.48 3.35
N LEU A 161 -2.59 7.64 2.68
CA LEU A 161 -1.29 7.19 3.18
C LEU A 161 -0.96 7.84 4.53
N TRP A 162 -1.14 9.16 4.63
CA TRP A 162 -0.99 9.87 5.90
C TRP A 162 -1.89 9.30 7.00
N THR A 163 -3.17 9.05 6.68
CA THR A 163 -4.14 8.47 7.62
C THR A 163 -3.71 7.09 8.08
N THR A 164 -3.28 6.24 7.16
CA THR A 164 -2.79 4.88 7.45
C THR A 164 -1.58 4.91 8.38
N HIS A 165 -0.61 5.81 8.13
CA HIS A 165 0.54 5.98 9.01
C HIS A 165 0.15 6.56 10.38
N ALA A 166 -0.75 7.52 10.44
CA ALA A 166 -1.24 8.08 11.70
C ALA A 166 -1.95 7.01 12.55
N LEU A 167 -2.82 6.20 11.95
CA LEU A 167 -3.47 5.09 12.63
C LEU A 167 -2.46 4.03 13.10
N ALA A 168 -1.51 3.65 12.26
CA ALA A 168 -0.45 2.73 12.63
C ALA A 168 0.38 3.25 13.82
N TYR A 169 0.69 4.54 13.84
CA TYR A 169 1.36 5.18 14.97
C TYR A 169 0.54 5.08 16.25
N LEU A 170 -0.75 5.44 16.21
CA LEU A 170 -1.63 5.40 17.37
C LEU A 170 -1.80 3.97 17.92
N LEU A 171 -2.04 2.99 17.04
CA LEU A 171 -2.21 1.59 17.42
C LEU A 171 -0.95 1.01 18.04
N THR A 172 0.21 1.31 17.46
CA THR A 172 1.49 0.79 17.94
C THR A 172 2.03 1.51 19.17
N ARG A 173 1.62 2.75 19.44
CA ARG A 173 1.89 3.48 20.68
C ARG A 173 1.08 2.90 21.84
N ARG A 174 -0.23 2.69 21.65
CA ARG A 174 -1.13 2.11 22.66
C ARG A 174 -0.68 0.73 23.12
N ALA A 175 -0.25 -0.12 22.17
CA ALA A 175 0.26 -1.46 22.48
C ALA A 175 1.54 -1.43 23.33
N ARG A 176 2.40 -0.42 23.14
CA ARG A 176 3.62 -0.25 23.94
C ARG A 176 3.30 0.23 25.37
N GLY A 177 2.36 1.17 25.52
CA GLY A 177 1.90 1.62 26.85
C GLY A 177 1.33 0.47 27.68
N ARG A 178 0.42 -0.32 27.10
CA ARG A 178 -0.16 -1.50 27.76
C ARG A 178 0.87 -2.55 28.19
N ARG A 179 1.93 -2.76 27.41
CA ARG A 179 3.01 -3.70 27.80
C ARG A 179 3.87 -3.14 28.94
N GLY A 180 4.13 -1.84 28.95
CA GLY A 180 4.85 -1.17 30.04
C GLY A 180 4.14 -1.33 31.38
N ASP A 181 2.82 -1.12 31.39
CA ASP A 181 1.97 -1.24 32.59
C ASP A 181 1.96 -2.67 33.18
N LEU A 182 2.07 -3.71 32.33
CA LEU A 182 2.11 -5.11 32.76
C LEU A 182 3.50 -5.56 33.25
N SER A 183 4.56 -4.81 32.93
CA SER A 183 5.95 -5.15 33.26
C SER A 183 6.51 -4.40 34.48
N VAL A 184 5.67 -3.67 35.22
CA VAL A 184 6.03 -3.15 36.55
C VAL A 184 5.49 -4.16 37.58
N PRO A 185 6.31 -5.08 38.12
CA PRO A 185 5.91 -5.81 39.31
C PRO A 185 5.75 -4.77 40.41
N SER A 186 4.62 -4.79 41.10
CA SER A 186 4.43 -4.03 42.33
C SER A 186 5.37 -4.59 43.41
N GLY A 187 6.63 -4.17 43.36
CA GLY A 187 7.59 -4.33 44.44
C GLY A 187 7.30 -3.29 45.51
N ARG A 188 6.30 -3.57 46.35
CA ARG A 188 6.27 -3.18 47.77
C ARG A 188 6.19 -4.53 48.51
N VAL A 189 7.03 -4.83 49.49
CA VAL A 189 7.36 -4.09 50.71
C VAL A 189 8.81 -4.30 51.07
#